data_AF-A0A952HNU4-F1
#
_entry.id   AF-A0A952HNU4-F1
#
_cell.length_a   1.000
_cell.length_b   1.000
_cell.length_c   1.000
_cell.angle_alpha   90.00
_cell.angle_beta   90.00
_cell.angle_gamma   90.00
#
_symmetry.space_group_name_H-M   'P 1'
#
loop_
_entity.id
_entity.type
_entity.pdbx_description
1 polymer ?
#
loop_
_entity_poly.entity_id
_entity_poly.type
_entity_poly.pdbx_seq_one_letter_code
_entity_poly.pdbx_strand_id
1 'polypeptide(L)' 'GLVVLGDDKGVQPVYQPAPIVRDEVLKQHPEIETLLKPVFAKLDLVTLQELNGRVQLGGEAAKAVAEDFLKKNGFLK' A
#
# COMPACT_ATOMS: atom_id res chain seq x y z
N GLY A 1 1.27 -18.97 -11.30
CA GLY A 1 0.68 -17.70 -10.86
C GLY A 1 -0.48 -17.35 -11.77
N LEU A 2 -1.46 -16.61 -11.26
CA LEU A 2 -2.54 -16.03 -12.04
C LEU A 2 -2.21 -14.57 -12.35
N VAL A 3 -2.83 -14.00 -13.39
CA VAL A 3 -2.69 -12.60 -13.77
C VAL A 3 -4.06 -11.96 -13.82
N VAL A 4 -4.21 -10.79 -13.20
CA VAL A 4 -5.45 -9.99 -13.27
C VAL A 4 -5.48 -9.22 -14.59
N LEU A 5 -6.58 -9.34 -15.33
CA LEU A 5 -6.81 -8.55 -16.53
C LEU A 5 -7.25 -7.14 -16.13
N GLY A 6 -6.83 -6.14 -16.91
CA GLY A 6 -7.31 -4.76 -16.72
C GLY A 6 -8.80 -4.65 -17.03
N ASP A 7 -9.51 -3.86 -16.22
CA ASP A 7 -10.87 -3.42 -16.53
C ASP A 7 -10.80 -2.11 -17.33
N ASP A 8 -10.51 -2.23 -18.62
CA ASP A 8 -10.27 -1.11 -19.54
C ASP A 8 -11.51 -0.24 -19.79
N LYS A 9 -12.70 -0.79 -19.52
CA LYS A 9 -13.98 -0.09 -19.67
C LYS A 9 -14.59 0.39 -18.35
N GLY A 10 -13.92 0.13 -17.23
CA GLY A 10 -14.38 0.57 -15.89
C GLY A 10 -15.77 0.05 -15.55
N VAL A 11 -16.05 -1.22 -15.88
CA VAL A 11 -17.34 -1.86 -15.59
C VAL A 11 -17.52 -2.01 -14.07
N GLN A 12 -16.43 -2.26 -13.35
CA GLN A 12 -16.43 -2.37 -11.90
C GLN A 12 -16.16 -1.03 -11.23
N PRO A 13 -16.78 -0.76 -10.06
CA PRO A 13 -16.39 0.37 -9.23
C PRO A 13 -14.91 0.29 -8.80
N VAL A 14 -14.23 1.43 -8.75
CA VAL A 14 -12.82 1.52 -8.34
C VAL A 14 -12.72 1.55 -6.81
N TYR A 15 -11.89 0.66 -6.26
CA TYR A 15 -11.56 0.60 -4.83
C TYR A 15 -10.06 0.79 -4.60
N GLN A 16 -9.59 2.04 -4.60
CA GLN A 16 -8.19 2.36 -4.32
C GLN A 16 -7.98 2.60 -2.82
N PRO A 17 -6.99 1.93 -2.18
CA PRO A 17 -6.69 2.17 -0.78
C PRO A 17 -5.98 3.53 -0.62
N ALA A 18 -6.44 4.31 0.36
CA ALA A 18 -5.81 5.57 0.73
C ALA A 18 -5.87 5.76 2.26
N PRO A 19 -4.86 6.40 2.88
CA PRO A 19 -4.97 6.83 4.27
C PRO A 19 -6.06 7.88 4.42
N ILE A 20 -6.95 7.69 5.40
CA ILE A 20 -7.90 8.71 5.84
C ILE A 20 -7.54 9.13 7.26
N VAL A 21 -7.43 10.44 7.50
CA VAL A 21 -7.02 11.01 8.79
C VAL A 21 -7.94 12.18 9.13
N ARG A 22 -8.22 12.36 10.42
CA ARG A 22 -9.00 13.52 10.90
C ARG A 22 -8.19 14.80 10.69
N ASP A 23 -8.87 15.85 10.26
CA ASP A 23 -8.25 17.16 10.00
C ASP A 23 -7.48 17.72 11.20
N GLU A 24 -8.02 17.60 12.43
CA GLU A 24 -7.34 18.03 13.65
C GLU A 24 -5.97 17.36 13.83
N VAL A 25 -5.87 16.05 13.54
CA VAL A 25 -4.62 15.28 13.68
C VAL A 25 -3.65 15.67 12.56
N LEU A 26 -4.15 15.82 11.33
CA LEU A 26 -3.31 16.20 10.20
C LEU A 26 -2.74 17.62 10.36
N LYS A 27 -3.49 18.55 10.97
CA LYS A 27 -2.99 19.88 11.30
C LYS A 27 -1.89 19.87 12.37
N GLN A 28 -1.94 18.92 13.30
CA GLN A 28 -0.90 18.72 14.31
C GLN A 28 0.33 18.01 13.72
N HIS A 29 0.13 17.18 12.70
CA HIS A 29 1.16 16.37 12.04
C HIS A 29 1.09 16.48 10.51
N PRO A 30 1.35 17.67 9.94
CA PRO A 30 1.24 17.89 8.50
C PRO A 30 2.23 17.03 7.69
N GLU A 31 3.30 16.55 8.31
CA GLU A 31 4.26 15.63 7.72
C GLU A 31 3.66 14.27 7.33
N ILE A 32 2.51 13.87 7.90
CA ILE A 32 1.86 12.60 7.56
C ILE A 32 1.57 12.52 6.05
N GLU A 33 1.09 13.62 5.45
CA GLU A 33 0.78 13.64 4.02
C GLU A 33 2.05 13.44 3.19
N THR A 34 3.11 14.18 3.50
CA THR A 34 4.36 14.13 2.72
C THR A 34 5.08 12.81 2.88
N LEU A 35 4.99 12.18 4.05
CA LEU A 35 5.56 10.87 4.33
C LEU A 35 4.79 9.74 3.64
N LEU A 36 3.45 9.75 3.68
CA LEU A 36 2.65 8.64 3.15
C LEU A 36 2.39 8.72 1.65
N LYS A 37 2.40 9.92 1.05
CA LYS A 37 2.19 10.10 -0.40
C LYS A 37 3.12 9.24 -1.27
N PRO A 38 4.46 9.24 -1.10
CA PRO A 38 5.34 8.41 -1.91
C PRO A 38 5.21 6.91 -1.58
N VAL A 39 4.82 6.56 -0.36
CA VAL A 39 4.60 5.16 0.06
C VAL A 39 3.41 4.57 -0.70
N PHE A 40 2.26 5.26 -0.70
CA PHE A 40 1.06 4.76 -1.38
C PHE A 40 1.16 4.84 -2.91
N ALA A 41 1.94 5.78 -3.46
CA ALA A 41 2.25 5.81 -4.89
C ALA A 41 3.02 4.55 -5.38
N LYS A 42 3.67 3.82 -4.46
CA LYS A 42 4.37 2.56 -4.75
C LYS A 42 3.52 1.31 -4.55
N LEU A 43 2.30 1.43 -4.01
CA LEU A 43 1.40 0.30 -3.77
C LEU A 43 0.50 0.05 -4.98
N ASP A 44 1.10 -0.33 -6.11
CA ASP A 44 0.35 -0.79 -7.27
C ASP A 44 -0.27 -2.19 -7.06
N LEU A 45 -1.10 -2.61 -8.02
CA LEU A 45 -1.83 -3.88 -7.95
C LEU A 45 -0.90 -5.08 -7.73
N VAL A 46 0.20 -5.15 -8.48
CA VAL A 46 1.14 -6.28 -8.43
C VAL A 46 1.89 -6.27 -7.09
N THR A 47 2.36 -5.10 -6.67
CA THR A 47 3.02 -4.92 -5.37
C THR A 47 2.11 -5.37 -4.23
N LEU A 48 0.85 -4.93 -4.20
CA LEU A 48 -0.10 -5.35 -3.16
C LEU A 48 -0.41 -6.85 -3.22
N GLN A 49 -0.51 -7.45 -4.41
CA GLN A 49 -0.69 -8.90 -4.55
C GLN A 49 0.49 -9.68 -3.99
N GLU A 50 1.73 -9.25 -4.26
CA GLU A 50 2.93 -9.89 -3.74
C GLU A 50 3.01 -9.80 -2.21
N LEU A 51 2.77 -8.60 -1.65
CA LEU A 51 2.78 -8.40 -0.20
C LEU A 51 1.68 -9.22 0.49
N ASN A 52 0.46 -9.23 -0.06
CA ASN A 52 -0.64 -10.02 0.49
C ASN A 52 -0.38 -11.54 0.36
N GLY A 53 0.22 -11.99 -0.75
CA GLY A 53 0.58 -13.39 -0.96
C GLY A 53 1.62 -13.89 0.05
N ARG A 54 2.62 -13.08 0.38
CA ARG A 54 3.60 -13.39 1.44
C ARG A 54 2.95 -13.63 2.80
N VAL A 55 1.92 -12.87 3.12
CA VAL A 55 1.16 -13.04 4.38
C VAL A 55 0.24 -14.26 4.31
N GLN A 56 -0.66 -14.29 3.32
CA GLN A 56 -1.76 -15.27 3.26
C GLN A 56 -1.29 -16.69 2.93
N LEU A 57 -0.29 -16.82 2.06
CA LEU A 57 0.22 -18.11 1.59
C LEU A 57 1.61 -18.41 2.16
N GLY A 58 2.47 -17.40 2.27
CA GLY A 58 3.83 -17.54 2.81
C GLY A 58 3.91 -17.61 4.33
N GLY A 59 2.84 -17.23 5.05
CA GLY A 59 2.79 -17.26 6.52
C GLY A 59 3.68 -16.20 7.20
N GLU A 60 4.19 -15.22 6.46
CA GLU A 60 4.97 -14.13 7.02
C GLU A 60 4.08 -13.20 7.87
N ALA A 61 4.61 -12.72 8.99
CA ALA A 61 3.90 -11.73 9.79
C ALA A 61 3.73 -10.43 8.98
N ALA A 62 2.49 -9.91 8.92
CA ALA A 62 2.18 -8.69 8.15
C ALA A 62 3.08 -7.50 8.51
N LYS A 63 3.45 -7.37 9.80
CA LYS A 63 4.41 -6.35 10.27
C LYS A 63 5.78 -6.50 9.59
N ALA A 64 6.32 -7.72 9.51
CA ALA A 64 7.61 -7.98 8.88
C ALA A 64 7.56 -7.70 7.37
N VAL A 65 6.46 -8.07 6.70
CA VAL A 65 6.25 -7.77 5.27
C VAL A 65 6.19 -6.26 5.03
N ALA A 66 5.50 -5.50 5.90
CA ALA A 66 5.43 -4.05 5.81
C ALA A 66 6.81 -3.39 6.05
N GLU A 67 7.54 -3.81 7.09
CA GLU A 67 8.90 -3.29 7.36
C GLU A 67 9.85 -3.55 6.19
N ASP A 68 9.83 -4.75 5.62
CA ASP A 68 10.65 -5.12 4.47
C ASP A 68 10.29 -4.28 3.22
N PHE A 69 9.00 -4.10 2.93
CA PHE A 69 8.55 -3.22 1.84
C PHE A 69 9.06 -1.78 2.01
N LEU A 70 8.92 -1.21 3.22
CA LEU A 70 9.37 0.14 3.51
C LEU A 70 10.89 0.26 3.40
N LYS A 71 11.66 -0.72 3.90
CA LYS A 71 13.13 -0.74 3.81
C LYS A 71 13.62 -0.85 2.36
N LYS A 72 13.06 -1.77 1.58
CA LYS A 72 13.42 -1.97 0.17
C LYS A 72 13.18 -0.72 -0.69
N ASN A 73 12.17 0.07 -0.34
CA ASN A 73 11.85 1.31 -1.04
C ASN A 73 12.51 2.56 -0.41
N GLY A 74 13.37 2.40 0.60
CA GLY A 74 14.10 3.51 1.23
C GLY A 74 13.25 4.41 2.13
N PHE A 75 12.05 3.96 2.53
CA PHE A 75 11.17 4.68 3.45
C PHE A 75 11.47 4.40 4.93
N LEU A 76 12.21 3.32 5.22
CA LEU A 76 12.61 2.92 6.56
C LEU A 76 14.06 2.39 6.52
N LYS A 77 14.82 2.58 7.60
CA LYS A 77 16.17 2.03 7.76
C LYS A 77 16.14 0.65 8.40
#